data_AF-A0A0F8AD12-F1
#
_entry.id   AF-A0A0F8AD12-F1
#
_cell.length_a   1.000
_cell.length_b   1.000
_cell.length_c   1.000
_cell.angle_alpha   90.00
_cell.angle_beta   90.00
_cell.angle_gamma   90.00
#
_symmetry.space_group_name_H-M   'P 1'
#
loop_
_entity.id
_entity.type
_entity.pdbx_description
1 polymer ?
#
loop_
_entity_poly.entity_id
_entity_poly.type
_entity_poly.pdbx_seq_one_letter_code
_entity_poly.pdbx_strand_id
1 'polypeptide(L)'
;MDGNESGQPASWKTLTSYLANITESGTNVSIAAGISLNDLLVGVNRSRYYRYLGSLTTPTCNEAVVWTVFKDPVKVSRDLIDLFSTLYVTNATSVLMTNVYRGIQPAQPVTTQRETSSSSKTACSLGLIALSLLLGKS
;
A
#
# COMPACT_ATOMS: atom_id res chain seq x y z
N MET A 1 16.03 1.56 3.72
CA MET A 1 17.02 1.02 2.77
C MET A 1 18.18 1.96 2.86
N ASP A 2 19.27 1.46 3.40
CA ASP A 2 20.53 2.18 3.40
C ASP A 2 20.97 2.34 1.95
N GLY A 3 21.63 3.45 1.60
CA GLY A 3 21.90 3.88 0.21
C GLY A 3 22.80 2.94 -0.62
N ASN A 4 23.02 1.70 -0.18
CA ASN A 4 23.89 0.71 -0.81
C ASN A 4 23.12 -0.49 -1.41
N GLU A 5 21.80 -0.59 -1.25
CA GLU A 5 20.99 -1.68 -1.82
C GLU A 5 20.38 -1.28 -3.16
N SER A 6 21.08 -1.57 -4.27
CA SER A 6 20.59 -1.36 -5.63
C SER A 6 19.67 -2.48 -6.10
N GLY A 7 18.69 -2.18 -6.96
CA GLY A 7 17.83 -3.17 -7.60
C GLY A 7 16.92 -3.95 -6.65
N GLN A 8 16.51 -3.36 -5.52
CA GLN A 8 15.61 -3.98 -4.54
C GLN A 8 14.29 -3.21 -4.41
N PRO A 9 13.16 -3.89 -4.13
CA PRO A 9 13.00 -5.34 -4.03
C PRO A 9 12.99 -6.02 -5.41
N ALA A 10 13.23 -7.33 -5.44
CA ALA A 10 13.24 -8.12 -6.67
C ALA A 10 11.97 -7.98 -7.52
N SER A 11 10.79 -7.86 -6.89
CA SER A 11 9.52 -7.65 -7.58
C SER A 11 9.49 -6.35 -8.36
N TRP A 12 9.97 -5.25 -7.77
CA TRP A 12 10.09 -3.97 -8.45
C TRP A 12 11.15 -4.00 -9.54
N LYS A 13 12.29 -4.67 -9.31
CA LYS A 13 13.31 -4.89 -10.35
C LYS A 13 12.73 -5.61 -11.57
N THR A 14 11.95 -6.67 -11.34
CA THR A 14 11.26 -7.40 -12.40
C THR A 14 10.27 -6.50 -13.12
N LEU A 15 9.41 -5.76 -12.40
CA LEU A 15 8.45 -4.83 -13.01
C LEU A 15 9.15 -3.79 -13.88
N THR A 16 10.20 -3.15 -13.37
CA THR A 16 10.90 -2.09 -14.10
C THR A 16 11.72 -2.61 -15.29
N SER A 17 12.05 -3.91 -15.32
CA SER A 17 12.77 -4.49 -16.46
C SER A 17 11.98 -4.40 -17.78
N TYR A 18 10.65 -4.30 -17.69
CA TYR A 18 9.77 -4.16 -18.85
C TYR A 18 9.72 -2.74 -19.42
N LEU A 19 10.15 -1.71 -18.67
CA LEU A 19 10.06 -0.30 -19.09
C LEU A 19 10.85 -0.01 -20.37
N ALA A 20 11.97 -0.71 -20.58
CA ALA A 20 12.78 -0.57 -21.80
C ALA A 20 12.03 -0.96 -23.09
N ASN A 21 10.95 -1.76 -22.97
CA ASN A 21 10.15 -2.20 -24.11
C ASN A 21 8.92 -1.32 -24.35
N ILE A 22 8.66 -0.33 -23.49
CA ILE A 22 7.49 0.56 -23.56
C ILE A 22 7.85 2.04 -23.45
N THR A 23 8.93 2.45 -24.11
CA THR A 23 9.48 3.82 -23.99
C THR A 23 8.57 4.90 -24.58
N GLU A 24 7.69 4.55 -25.51
CA GLU A 24 6.80 5.49 -26.22
C GLU A 24 5.32 5.22 -25.94
N SER A 25 4.47 6.23 -26.12
CA SER A 25 3.04 6.12 -25.89
C SER A 25 2.36 5.12 -26.83
N GLY A 26 1.42 4.35 -26.31
CA GLY A 26 0.68 3.33 -27.06
C GLY A 26 1.42 2.00 -27.22
N THR A 27 2.69 1.91 -26.85
CA THR A 27 3.44 0.64 -26.81
C THR A 27 2.97 -0.22 -25.63
N ASN A 28 3.05 -1.54 -25.79
CA ASN A 28 2.65 -2.50 -24.76
C ASN A 28 3.61 -3.69 -24.72
N VAL A 29 3.64 -4.37 -23.57
CA VAL A 29 4.41 -5.60 -23.37
C VAL A 29 3.66 -6.52 -22.41
N SER A 30 3.67 -7.82 -22.71
CA SER A 30 3.11 -8.84 -21.81
C SER A 30 4.09 -9.14 -20.68
N ILE A 31 3.64 -9.00 -19.44
CA ILE A 31 4.42 -9.37 -18.26
C ILE A 31 4.40 -10.90 -18.13
N ALA A 32 5.58 -11.50 -18.02
CA ALA A 32 5.72 -12.95 -17.87
C ALA A 32 5.22 -13.40 -16.50
N ALA A 33 4.80 -14.67 -16.40
CA ALA A 33 4.46 -15.27 -15.11
C ALA A 33 5.67 -15.20 -14.15
N GLY A 34 5.41 -14.93 -12.87
CA GLY A 34 6.46 -14.83 -11.84
C GLY A 34 6.46 -13.54 -11.02
N ILE A 35 5.55 -12.61 -11.31
CA ILE A 35 5.28 -11.45 -10.45
C ILE A 35 3.78 -11.35 -10.16
N SER A 36 3.41 -11.22 -8.89
CA SER A 36 2.05 -10.93 -8.44
C SER A 36 1.93 -9.50 -7.92
N LEU A 37 0.70 -8.97 -7.90
CA LEU A 37 0.44 -7.66 -7.29
C LEU A 37 0.78 -7.61 -5.80
N ASN A 38 0.74 -8.75 -5.10
CA ASN A 38 1.14 -8.81 -3.69
C ASN A 38 2.65 -8.61 -3.52
N ASP A 39 3.46 -9.08 -4.47
CA ASP A 39 4.92 -8.96 -4.40
C ASP A 39 5.39 -7.50 -4.51
N LEU A 40 4.58 -6.64 -5.12
CA LEU A 40 4.86 -5.20 -5.23
C LEU A 40 4.61 -4.43 -3.92
N LEU A 41 3.94 -5.05 -2.93
CA LEU A 41 3.56 -4.44 -1.66
C LEU A 41 4.28 -5.08 -0.46
N VAL A 42 5.38 -5.79 -0.69
CA VAL A 42 6.18 -6.41 0.38
C VAL A 42 6.65 -5.35 1.38
N GLY A 43 6.56 -5.69 2.67
CA GLY A 43 6.95 -4.80 3.77
C GLY A 43 5.88 -3.78 4.17
N VAL A 44 4.73 -3.73 3.50
CA VAL A 44 3.62 -2.84 3.87
C VAL A 44 2.62 -3.54 4.78
N ASN A 45 2.32 -2.95 5.94
CA ASN A 45 1.21 -3.43 6.77
C ASN A 45 -0.13 -2.97 6.18
N ARG A 46 -0.79 -3.88 5.47
CA ARG A 46 -2.06 -3.63 4.79
C ARG A 46 -3.25 -3.40 5.73
N SER A 47 -3.11 -3.70 7.02
CA SER A 47 -4.13 -3.43 8.03
C SER A 47 -4.05 -1.98 8.56
N ARG A 48 -3.01 -1.23 8.21
CA ARG A 48 -2.80 0.15 8.65
C ARG A 48 -2.99 1.10 7.49
N TYR A 49 -4.10 1.83 7.46
CA TYR A 49 -4.41 2.76 6.38
C TYR A 49 -5.24 3.97 6.84
N TYR A 50 -5.25 5.00 5.99
CA TYR A 50 -6.23 6.09 5.99
C TYR A 50 -7.28 5.82 4.90
N ARG A 51 -8.52 6.25 5.15
CA ARG A 51 -9.64 6.06 4.22
C ARG A 51 -10.53 7.29 4.13
N TYR A 52 -10.83 7.74 2.93
CA TYR A 52 -11.64 8.94 2.67
C TYR A 52 -12.36 8.88 1.32
N LEU A 53 -13.45 9.66 1.18
CA LEU A 53 -14.11 9.89 -0.09
C LEU A 53 -13.39 11.01 -0.83
N GLY A 54 -13.11 10.82 -2.11
CA GLY A 54 -12.42 11.81 -2.91
C GLY A 54 -12.66 11.65 -4.41
N SER A 55 -11.82 12.31 -5.20
CA SER A 55 -11.94 12.36 -6.65
C SER A 55 -10.89 11.54 -7.38
N LEU A 56 -11.09 11.39 -8.69
CA LEU A 56 -10.00 11.08 -9.62
C LEU A 56 -8.91 12.16 -9.52
N THR A 57 -7.64 11.75 -9.64
CA THR A 57 -6.48 12.66 -9.67
C THR A 57 -6.09 13.07 -11.09
N THR A 58 -6.80 12.56 -12.09
CA THR A 58 -6.72 12.97 -13.49
C THR A 58 -8.00 13.72 -13.88
N PRO A 59 -7.96 14.55 -14.93
CA PRO A 59 -9.18 15.01 -15.58
C PRO A 59 -10.08 13.80 -15.88
N THR A 60 -11.38 13.86 -15.62
CA THR A 60 -12.27 15.01 -15.32
C THR A 60 -12.48 15.33 -13.83
N CYS A 61 -11.67 14.77 -12.93
CA CYS A 61 -11.72 15.04 -11.48
C CYS A 61 -13.03 14.64 -10.76
N ASN A 62 -13.75 13.62 -11.25
CA ASN A 62 -15.02 13.18 -10.65
C ASN A 62 -14.85 12.67 -9.21
N GLU A 63 -15.75 13.07 -8.30
CA GLU A 63 -15.83 12.63 -6.91
C GLU A 63 -16.49 11.24 -6.78
N ALA A 64 -15.80 10.22 -7.26
CA ALA A 64 -16.32 8.85 -7.35
C ALA A 64 -15.40 7.80 -6.71
N VAL A 65 -14.40 8.22 -5.92
CA VAL A 65 -13.35 7.33 -5.41
C VAL A 65 -13.41 7.20 -3.89
N VAL A 66 -13.42 5.97 -3.39
CA VAL A 66 -13.10 5.68 -1.98
C VAL A 66 -11.60 5.38 -1.90
N TRP A 67 -10.81 6.35 -1.45
CA TRP A 67 -9.36 6.21 -1.35
C TRP A 67 -8.98 5.39 -0.10
N THR A 68 -8.03 4.47 -0.28
CA THR A 68 -7.33 3.77 0.80
C THR A 68 -5.83 4.00 0.64
N VAL A 69 -5.21 4.65 1.63
CA VAL A 69 -3.78 4.98 1.62
C VAL A 69 -3.10 4.25 2.76
N PHE A 70 -2.23 3.28 2.46
CA PHE A 70 -1.48 2.55 3.49
C PHE A 70 -0.54 3.49 4.25
N LYS A 71 -0.40 3.26 5.56
CA LYS A 71 0.48 4.06 6.43
C LYS A 71 1.96 3.79 6.19
N ASP A 72 2.28 2.56 5.79
CA ASP A 72 3.65 2.14 5.51
C ASP A 72 3.93 2.27 4.01
N PRO A 73 5.00 2.97 3.59
CA PRO A 73 5.39 3.04 2.18
C PRO A 73 6.12 1.77 1.76
N VAL A 74 6.00 1.40 0.47
CA VAL A 74 6.89 0.41 -0.13
C VAL A 74 8.30 1.02 -0.22
N LYS A 75 9.31 0.30 0.25
CA LYS A 75 10.71 0.71 0.10
C LYS A 75 11.24 0.14 -1.20
N VAL A 76 11.67 1.02 -2.10
CA VAL A 76 12.21 0.68 -3.42
C VAL A 76 13.52 1.44 -3.60
N SER A 77 14.50 0.80 -4.20
CA SER A 77 15.81 1.39 -4.47
C SER A 77 15.69 2.51 -5.52
N ARG A 78 16.53 3.55 -5.36
CA ARG A 78 16.44 4.79 -6.14
C ARG A 78 16.65 4.55 -7.64
N ASP A 79 17.58 3.68 -7.99
CA ASP A 79 17.90 3.27 -9.36
C ASP A 79 16.68 2.71 -10.10
N LEU A 80 15.81 1.95 -9.43
CA LEU A 80 14.57 1.45 -10.03
C LEU A 80 13.53 2.55 -10.26
N ILE A 81 13.46 3.53 -9.35
CA ILE A 81 12.56 4.69 -9.50
C ILE A 81 13.02 5.58 -10.65
N ASP A 82 14.33 5.76 -10.82
CA ASP A 82 14.89 6.61 -11.87
C ASP A 82 14.57 6.07 -13.28
N LEU A 83 14.36 4.76 -13.45
CA LEU A 83 13.93 4.15 -14.72
C LEU A 83 12.58 4.69 -15.22
N PHE A 84 11.65 5.09 -14.34
CA PHE A 84 10.39 5.70 -14.80
C PHE A 84 10.59 7.06 -15.46
N SER A 85 11.70 7.74 -15.16
CA SER A 85 12.02 9.04 -15.74
C SER A 85 12.67 8.94 -17.12
N THR A 86 12.84 7.74 -17.69
CA THR A 86 13.39 7.52 -19.03
C THR A 86 12.30 7.31 -20.09
N LEU A 87 11.02 7.36 -19.71
CA LEU A 87 9.88 7.17 -20.60
C LEU A 87 9.49 8.48 -21.27
N TYR A 88 8.94 8.42 -22.48
CA TYR A 88 8.49 9.59 -23.23
C TYR A 88 6.96 9.79 -23.13
N VAL A 89 6.50 11.05 -23.14
CA VAL A 89 5.05 11.36 -23.07
C VAL A 89 4.31 10.90 -24.33
N THR A 90 4.92 11.06 -25.51
CA THR A 90 4.34 10.60 -26.77
C THR A 90 5.29 9.69 -27.53
N ASN A 91 6.47 10.18 -27.89
CA ASN A 91 7.47 9.46 -28.68
C ASN A 91 8.90 9.92 -28.33
N ALA A 92 9.93 9.33 -28.95
CA ALA A 92 11.33 9.64 -28.66
C ALA A 92 11.76 11.12 -28.85
N THR A 93 10.97 11.96 -29.52
CA THR A 93 11.27 13.40 -29.65
C THR A 93 10.54 14.27 -28.63
N SER A 94 9.63 13.68 -27.84
CA SER A 94 8.85 14.37 -26.83
C SER A 94 9.61 14.55 -25.51
N VAL A 95 9.01 15.31 -24.59
CA VAL A 95 9.55 15.43 -23.23
C VAL A 95 9.42 14.10 -22.48
N LEU A 96 10.31 13.90 -21.50
CA LEU A 96 10.25 12.75 -20.61
C LEU A 96 9.03 12.85 -19.69
N MET A 97 8.43 11.69 -19.42
CA MET A 97 7.26 11.51 -18.55
C MET A 97 7.67 11.65 -17.08
N THR A 98 7.91 12.88 -16.66
CA THR A 98 8.31 13.24 -15.29
C THR A 98 7.24 14.10 -14.63
N ASN A 99 7.25 14.16 -13.29
CA ASN A 99 6.31 14.97 -12.49
C ASN A 99 4.83 14.70 -12.79
N VAL A 100 4.47 13.44 -13.03
CA VAL A 100 3.10 13.01 -13.34
C VAL A 100 2.28 12.86 -12.06
N TYR A 101 2.00 13.98 -11.41
CA TYR A 101 1.18 14.05 -10.20
C TYR A 101 0.37 15.35 -10.15
N ARG A 102 -0.74 15.32 -9.40
CA ARG A 102 -1.58 16.50 -9.13
C ARG A 102 -1.11 17.20 -7.86
N GLY A 103 -1.19 18.53 -7.80
CA GLY A 103 -0.95 19.28 -6.58
C GLY A 103 -1.94 18.93 -5.46
N ILE A 104 -1.53 19.14 -4.20
CA ILE A 104 -2.38 18.87 -3.03
C ILE A 104 -3.69 19.67 -3.11
N GLN A 105 -4.77 19.07 -2.61
CA GLN A 105 -6.10 19.67 -2.56
C GLN A 105 -6.46 19.98 -1.10
N PRO A 106 -7.49 20.81 -0.84
CA PRO A 106 -7.95 21.09 0.52
C PRO A 106 -8.23 19.80 1.31
N ALA A 107 -7.85 19.80 2.60
CA ALA A 107 -7.96 18.62 3.44
C ALA A 107 -9.41 18.17 3.62
N GLN A 108 -9.62 16.86 3.63
CA GLN A 108 -10.90 16.20 3.90
C GLN A 108 -10.79 15.35 5.18
N PRO A 109 -11.91 15.09 5.87
CA PRO A 109 -11.92 14.16 7.00
C PRO A 109 -11.44 12.77 6.56
N VAL A 110 -10.51 12.20 7.33
CA VAL A 110 -9.99 10.85 7.10
C VAL A 110 -10.40 9.92 8.23
N THR A 111 -10.69 8.67 7.87
CA THR A 111 -10.93 7.59 8.83
C THR A 111 -9.73 6.65 8.87
N THR A 112 -9.42 6.08 10.04
CA THR A 112 -8.39 5.04 10.19
C THR A 112 -9.02 3.75 10.69
N GLN A 113 -8.32 2.63 10.55
CA GLN A 113 -8.76 1.39 11.20
C GLN A 113 -8.86 1.59 12.73
N ARG A 114 -9.85 0.95 13.37
CA ARG A 114 -9.87 0.86 14.84
C ARG A 114 -8.73 -0.05 15.27
N GLU A 115 -7.92 0.41 16.21
CA GLU A 115 -7.02 -0.50 16.92
C GLU A 115 -7.88 -1.43 17.77
N THR A 116 -7.98 -2.69 17.37
CA THR A 116 -8.46 -3.74 18.27
C THR A 116 -7.41 -3.90 19.35
N SER A 117 -7.54 -3.16 20.44
CA SER A 117 -6.86 -3.53 21.68
C SER A 117 -7.39 -4.90 22.08
N SER A 118 -6.54 -5.92 22.02
CA SER A 118 -6.79 -7.20 22.67
C SER A 118 -6.75 -6.95 24.17
N SER A 119 -7.83 -6.38 24.72
CA SER A 119 -8.06 -6.43 26.15
C SER A 119 -8.56 -7.84 26.45
N SER A 120 -7.63 -8.74 26.76
CA SER A 120 -7.96 -10.00 27.41
C SER A 120 -8.61 -9.66 28.73
N LYS A 121 -9.94 -9.55 28.74
CA LYS A 121 -10.69 -9.54 30.00
C LYS A 121 -10.58 -10.95 30.57
N THR A 122 -9.59 -11.18 31.41
CA THR A 122 -9.60 -12.31 32.34
C THR A 122 -10.79 -12.08 33.27
N ALA A 123 -11.94 -12.65 32.92
CA ALA A 123 -13.09 -12.69 33.81
C ALA A 123 -12.72 -13.63 34.96
N CYS A 124 -12.29 -13.07 36.10
CA CYS A 124 -12.24 -13.83 37.35
C CYS A 124 -13.67 -14.22 37.74
N SER A 125 -14.02 -15.48 37.51
CA SER A 125 -15.27 -16.08 37.92
C SER A 125 -15.28 -16.29 39.45
N LEU A 126 -15.63 -15.25 40.21
CA LEU A 126 -15.84 -15.35 41.67
C LEU A 126 -17.13 -16.11 42.07
N GLY A 127 -17.74 -16.86 41.15
CA GLY A 127 -19.06 -17.49 41.34
C GLY A 127 -19.08 -18.96 41.75
N LEU A 128 -17.93 -19.64 41.89
CA LEU A 128 -17.91 -21.10 42.11
C LEU A 128 -17.43 -21.57 43.50
N ILE A 129 -17.19 -20.68 44.47
CA ILE A 129 -16.76 -21.09 45.85
C ILE A 129 -17.88 -20.93 46.89
N ALA A 130 -19.16 -21.01 46.49
CA ALA A 130 -20.29 -20.91 47.44
C ALA A 130 -21.11 -22.21 47.60
N LEU A 131 -20.72 -23.33 46.99
CA LEU A 131 -21.48 -24.59 47.04
C LEU A 131 -20.75 -25.77 47.71
N SER A 132 -19.72 -25.53 48.53
CA SER A 132 -18.99 -26.59 49.25
C SER A 132 -19.17 -26.56 50.77
N LEU A 133 -20.09 -25.76 51.32
CA LEU A 133 -20.27 -25.62 52.79
C LEU A 133 -21.64 -26.04 53.34
N LEU A 134 -22.49 -26.75 52.58
CA LEU A 134 -23.80 -27.21 53.08
C LEU A 134 -23.98 -28.75 53.15
N LEU A 135 -22.90 -29.52 53.12
CA LEU A 135 -22.96 -30.97 53.40
C LEU A 135 -21.82 -31.34 54.34
N GLY A 136 -21.99 -31.06 55.63
CA GLY A 136 -20.96 -31.34 56.63
C GLY A 136 -21.39 -31.01 58.05
N LYS A 137 -22.41 -31.72 58.55
CA LYS A 137 -22.60 -32.02 59.97
C LYS A 137 -23.69 -33.08 60.12
N SER A 138 -23.22 -34.32 60.29
CA SER A 138 -23.93 -35.35 61.07
C SER A 138 -23.85 -35.02 62.55
#